data_AF-A0A7V3YHB8-F1
#
_entry.id   AF-A0A7V3YHB8-F1
#
_cell.length_a   1.000
_cell.length_b   1.000
_cell.length_c   1.000
_cell.angle_alpha   90.00
_cell.angle_beta   90.00
_cell.angle_gamma   90.00
#
_symmetry.space_group_name_H-M   'P 1'
#
loop_
_entity.id
_entity.type
_entity.pdbx_description
1 polymer ?
#
loop_
_entity_poly.entity_id
_entity_poly.type
_entity_poly.pdbx_seq_one_letter_code
_entity_poly.pdbx_strand_id
1 'polypeptide(L)'
;MDMVQQILKGFQRILGLSLHFLEKGMDFQEFEERLWETMNSVGKDILRVVLEAKDEEIHRERDRNAFQVVRRSDQRTILTLFGDVTYRRTYYRKKNTREY
;
A
#
# COMPACT_ATOMS: atom_id res chain seq x y z
N MET A 1 14.51 0.58 -2.41
CA MET A 1 14.79 -0.71 -3.08
C MET A 1 14.12 -1.93 -2.41
N ASP A 2 13.60 -1.83 -1.19
CA ASP A 2 12.95 -2.96 -0.49
C ASP A 2 11.55 -3.34 -1.03
N MET A 3 10.96 -2.41 -1.77
CA MET A 3 9.55 -2.40 -2.15
C MET A 3 9.23 -3.24 -3.39
N VAL A 4 10.07 -3.15 -4.42
CA VAL A 4 10.01 -4.05 -5.58
C VAL A 4 10.20 -5.49 -5.13
N GLN A 5 11.09 -5.73 -4.16
CA GLN A 5 11.30 -7.04 -3.56
C GLN A 5 10.06 -7.54 -2.80
N GLN A 6 9.37 -6.67 -2.06
CA GLN A 6 8.12 -7.05 -1.37
C GLN A 6 7.01 -7.45 -2.35
N ILE A 7 6.83 -6.69 -3.44
CA ILE A 7 5.84 -7.00 -4.48
C ILE A 7 6.19 -8.31 -5.18
N LEU A 8 7.45 -8.51 -5.56
CA LEU A 8 7.91 -9.76 -6.19
C LEU A 8 7.73 -10.97 -5.26
N LYS A 9 8.04 -10.83 -3.96
CA LYS A 9 7.74 -11.86 -2.95
C LYS A 9 6.24 -12.16 -2.89
N GLY A 10 5.40 -11.15 -3.07
CA GLY A 10 3.95 -11.31 -3.20
C GLY A 10 3.55 -12.25 -4.34
N PHE A 11 4.05 -11.98 -5.54
CA PHE A 11 3.82 -12.86 -6.70
C PHE A 11 4.42 -14.25 -6.53
N GLN A 12 5.58 -14.37 -5.89
CA GLN A 12 6.16 -15.67 -5.54
C GLN A 12 5.27 -16.46 -4.58
N ARG A 13 4.64 -15.80 -3.60
CA ARG A 13 3.66 -16.46 -2.70
C ARG A 13 2.45 -16.98 -3.48
N ILE A 14 1.94 -16.20 -4.43
CA ILE A 14 0.82 -16.62 -5.28
C ILE A 14 1.20 -17.87 -6.08
N LEU A 15 2.35 -17.86 -6.75
CA LEU A 15 2.85 -19.02 -7.51
C LEU A 15 3.06 -20.25 -6.61
N GLY A 16 3.68 -20.06 -5.44
CA GLY A 16 3.92 -21.14 -4.48
C GLY A 16 2.61 -21.74 -3.95
N LEU A 17 1.62 -20.90 -3.68
CA LEU A 17 0.28 -21.33 -3.30
C LEU A 17 -0.37 -22.18 -4.41
N SER A 18 -0.34 -21.70 -5.66
CA SER A 18 -0.90 -22.44 -6.80
C SER A 18 -0.24 -23.81 -6.98
N LEU A 19 1.10 -23.88 -6.92
CA LEU A 19 1.83 -25.15 -7.05
C LEU A 19 1.50 -26.11 -5.91
N HIS A 20 1.41 -25.61 -4.68
CA HIS A 20 1.08 -26.42 -3.50
C HIS A 20 -0.26 -27.15 -3.65
N PHE A 21 -1.30 -26.44 -4.08
CA PHE A 21 -2.64 -27.03 -4.29
C PHE A 21 -2.70 -27.99 -5.48
N LEU A 22 -1.87 -27.77 -6.52
CA LEU A 22 -1.75 -28.72 -7.63
C LEU A 22 -1.08 -30.03 -7.21
N GLU A 23 -0.07 -29.97 -6.34
CA GLU A 23 0.68 -31.16 -5.90
C GLU A 23 -0.03 -31.99 -4.83
N LYS A 24 -0.76 -31.35 -3.91
CA LYS A 24 -1.35 -31.99 -2.72
C LYS A 24 -2.80 -32.42 -2.90
N GLY A 25 -3.41 -32.10 -4.04
CA GLY A 25 -4.85 -32.21 -4.25
C GLY A 25 -5.55 -30.91 -3.84
N MET A 26 -6.65 -30.60 -4.53
CA MET A 26 -7.32 -29.30 -4.45
C MET A 26 -8.71 -29.42 -3.86
N ASP A 27 -8.90 -28.87 -2.66
CA ASP A 27 -10.19 -28.29 -2.30
C ASP A 27 -10.28 -26.93 -3.00
N PHE A 28 -11.20 -26.82 -3.95
CA PHE A 28 -11.33 -25.63 -4.78
C PHE A 28 -11.76 -24.41 -3.96
N GLN A 29 -12.62 -24.59 -2.96
CA GLN A 29 -13.08 -23.47 -2.13
C GLN A 29 -11.92 -22.92 -1.29
N GLU A 30 -11.16 -23.81 -0.65
CA GLU A 30 -9.98 -23.41 0.13
C GLU A 30 -8.93 -22.73 -0.76
N PHE A 31 -8.72 -23.24 -1.98
CA PHE A 31 -7.82 -22.63 -2.93
C PHE A 31 -8.26 -21.21 -3.33
N GLU A 32 -9.55 -21.04 -3.68
CA GLU A 32 -10.11 -19.74 -4.07
C GLU A 32 -9.97 -18.71 -2.95
N GLU A 33 -10.32 -19.07 -1.72
CA GLU A 33 -10.22 -18.21 -0.54
C GLU A 33 -8.77 -17.78 -0.30
N ARG A 34 -7.82 -18.73 -0.25
CA ARG A 34 -6.40 -18.41 -0.03
C ARG A 34 -5.79 -17.61 -1.17
N LEU A 35 -6.19 -17.87 -2.41
CA LEU A 35 -5.74 -17.10 -3.58
C LEU A 35 -6.24 -15.65 -3.47
N TRP A 36 -7.52 -15.45 -3.16
CA TRP A 36 -8.12 -14.14 -2.98
C TRP A 36 -7.42 -13.35 -1.87
N GLU A 37 -7.19 -13.95 -0.70
CA GLU A 37 -6.46 -13.32 0.41
C GLU A 37 -5.04 -12.90 0.01
N THR A 38 -4.32 -13.79 -0.67
CA THR A 38 -2.95 -13.53 -1.10
C THR A 38 -2.91 -12.40 -2.13
N MET A 39 -3.80 -12.41 -3.12
CA MET A 39 -3.93 -11.36 -4.13
C MET A 39 -4.27 -10.01 -3.50
N ASN A 40 -5.19 -9.98 -2.53
CA ASN A 40 -5.53 -8.76 -1.81
C ASN A 40 -4.34 -8.22 -1.02
N SER A 41 -3.56 -9.08 -0.37
CA SER A 41 -2.33 -8.66 0.31
C SER A 41 -1.36 -8.00 -0.66
N VAL A 42 -1.16 -8.55 -1.86
CA VAL A 42 -0.29 -7.94 -2.88
C VAL A 42 -0.84 -6.60 -3.36
N GLY A 43 -2.16 -6.51 -3.59
CA GLY A 43 -2.83 -5.26 -3.94
C GLY A 43 -2.65 -4.17 -2.89
N LYS A 44 -2.81 -4.51 -1.60
CA LYS A 44 -2.57 -3.58 -0.48
C LYS A 44 -1.13 -3.05 -0.46
N ASP A 45 -0.15 -3.92 -0.68
CA ASP A 45 1.25 -3.52 -0.73
C ASP A 45 1.52 -2.56 -1.90
N ILE A 46 0.99 -2.85 -3.10
CA ILE A 46 1.10 -1.96 -4.26
C ILE A 46 0.43 -0.60 -3.98
N LEU A 47 -0.76 -0.58 -3.39
CA LEU A 47 -1.46 0.67 -3.08
C LEU A 47 -0.69 1.52 -2.06
N ARG A 48 -0.15 0.92 -1.00
CA ARG A 48 0.69 1.62 -0.02
C ARG A 48 1.84 2.34 -0.73
N VAL A 49 2.52 1.64 -1.63
CA VAL A 49 3.65 2.14 -2.41
C VAL A 49 3.28 3.35 -3.25
N VAL A 50 2.21 3.24 -4.02
CA VAL A 50 1.75 4.33 -4.89
C VAL A 50 1.36 5.56 -4.06
N LEU A 51 0.69 5.35 -2.92
CA LEU A 51 0.28 6.43 -2.03
C LEU A 51 1.49 7.15 -1.39
N GLU A 52 2.48 6.41 -0.93
CA GLU A 52 3.70 6.97 -0.32
C GLU A 52 4.55 7.69 -1.37
N ALA A 53 4.70 7.13 -2.57
CA ALA A 53 5.38 7.80 -3.68
C ALA A 53 4.69 9.12 -4.06
N LYS A 54 3.35 9.14 -4.03
CA LYS A 54 2.59 10.37 -4.28
C LYS A 54 2.75 11.40 -3.15
N ASP A 55 2.84 10.96 -1.90
CA ASP A 55 3.14 11.86 -0.77
C ASP A 55 4.52 12.51 -0.93
N GLU A 56 5.54 11.74 -1.35
CA GLU A 56 6.88 12.25 -1.61
C GLU A 56 6.91 13.26 -2.77
N GLU A 57 6.20 13.00 -3.86
CA GLU A 57 6.05 13.93 -4.98
C GLU A 57 5.42 15.25 -4.50
N ILE A 58 4.28 15.16 -3.80
CA ILE A 58 3.61 16.30 -3.19
C ILE A 58 4.56 17.07 -2.27
N HIS A 59 5.36 16.38 -1.47
CA HIS A 59 6.32 17.01 -0.57
C HIS A 59 7.42 17.77 -1.30
N ARG A 60 7.92 17.24 -2.42
CA ARG A 60 8.94 17.88 -3.24
C ARG A 60 8.41 19.15 -3.92
N GLU A 61 7.18 19.10 -4.43
CA GLU A 61 6.59 20.18 -5.23
C GLU A 61 5.87 21.25 -4.40
N ARG A 62 5.60 21.00 -3.11
CA ARG A 62 4.84 21.94 -2.28
C ARG A 62 5.58 23.26 -2.10
N ASP A 63 4.88 24.37 -2.35
CA ASP A 63 5.39 25.70 -2.02
C ASP A 63 5.60 25.86 -0.50
N ARG A 64 6.88 25.96 -0.12
CA ARG A 64 7.32 26.12 1.27
C ARG A 64 7.04 27.52 1.82
N ASN A 65 6.71 28.50 0.97
CA ASN A 65 6.33 29.84 1.40
C ASN A 65 4.88 29.85 1.90
N ALA A 66 3.96 29.25 1.14
CA ALA A 66 2.54 29.19 1.51
C ALA A 66 2.21 28.13 2.58
N PHE A 67 2.91 26.99 2.59
CA PHE A 67 2.59 25.86 3.47
C PHE A 67 3.75 25.50 4.40
N GLN A 68 3.39 25.00 5.59
CA GLN A 68 4.32 24.39 6.54
C GLN A 68 3.95 22.94 6.81
N VAL A 69 4.95 22.08 7.00
CA VAL A 69 4.74 20.71 7.46
C VAL A 69 4.34 20.74 8.94
N VAL A 70 3.24 20.07 9.28
CA VAL A 70 2.74 19.95 10.66
C VAL A 70 2.96 18.55 11.21
N ARG A 71 2.87 17.52 10.36
CA ARG A 71 3.23 16.15 10.70
C ARG A 71 3.92 15.51 9.51
N ARG A 72 4.94 14.71 9.78
CA ARG A 72 5.70 13.99 8.75
C ARG A 72 5.68 12.51 9.08
N SER A 73 5.57 11.67 8.04
CA SER A 73 5.54 10.21 8.17
C SER A 73 4.42 9.71 9.10
N ASP A 74 3.31 10.45 9.16
CA ASP A 74 2.16 10.12 10.00
C ASP A 74 1.36 8.98 9.35
N GLN A 75 0.85 8.05 10.16
CA GLN A 75 0.15 6.89 9.63
C GLN A 75 -1.32 7.22 9.33
N ARG A 76 -1.79 6.77 8.16
CA ARG A 76 -3.20 6.86 7.79
C ARG A 76 -3.67 5.54 7.20
N THR A 77 -4.84 5.09 7.64
CA THR A 77 -5.56 3.95 7.07
C THR A 77 -6.72 4.44 6.22
N ILE A 78 -6.89 3.84 5.05
CA ILE A 78 -8.04 4.06 4.16
C ILE A 78 -8.62 2.71 3.73
N LEU A 79 -9.94 2.66 3.55
CA LEU A 79 -10.63 1.51 2.96
C LEU A 79 -10.46 1.54 1.44
N THR A 80 -10.10 0.40 0.85
CA THR A 80 -9.92 0.22 -0.60
C THR A 80 -10.64 -1.04 -1.07
N LEU A 81 -10.66 -1.29 -2.38
CA LEU A 81 -11.20 -2.55 -2.94
C LEU A 81 -10.44 -3.79 -2.45
N PHE A 82 -9.16 -3.63 -2.09
CA PHE A 82 -8.35 -4.72 -1.51
C PHE A 82 -8.48 -4.80 0.01
N GLY A 83 -9.36 -3.99 0.62
CA GLY A 83 -9.50 -3.83 2.08
C GLY A 83 -8.66 -2.66 2.63
N ASP A 84 -8.42 -2.67 3.93
CA ASP A 84 -7.72 -1.57 4.61
C ASP A 84 -6.25 -1.49 4.20
N VAL A 85 -5.83 -0.28 3.81
CA VAL A 85 -4.44 0.06 3.46
C VAL A 85 -3.95 1.15 4.41
N THR A 86 -2.90 0.83 5.17
CA THR A 86 -2.18 1.80 6.01
C THR A 86 -0.90 2.24 5.31
N TYR A 87 -0.71 3.56 5.20
CA TYR A 87 0.44 4.20 4.54
C TYR A 87 0.91 5.44 5.33
N ARG A 88 2.12 5.90 5.04
CA ARG A 88 2.69 7.12 5.63
C ARG A 88 2.43 8.35 4.77
N ARG A 89 2.13 9.45 5.45
CA ARG A 89 1.73 10.72 4.83
C ARG A 89 2.32 11.93 5.53
N THR A 90 2.46 13.02 4.79
CA THR A 90 2.81 14.34 5.29
C THR A 90 1.58 15.24 5.36
N TYR A 91 1.37 15.91 6.49
CA TYR A 91 0.29 16.88 6.68
C TYR A 91 0.85 18.30 6.62
N TYR A 92 0.14 19.16 5.90
CA TYR A 92 0.50 20.55 5.67
C TYR A 92 -0.55 21.46 6.31
N ARG A 93 -0.15 22.69 6.58
CA ARG A 93 -1.06 23.76 6.99
C ARG A 93 -0.67 25.05 6.28
N LYS A 94 -1.64 25.79 5.76
CA LYS A 94 -1.42 27.13 5.22
C LYS A 94 -0.94 28.06 6.32
N LYS A 95 0.12 28.82 6.07
CA LYS A 95 0.66 29.76 7.05
C LYS A 95 -0.30 30.92 7.34
N ASN A 96 -1.01 31.39 6.30
CA ASN A 96 -1.83 32.60 6.40
C ASN A 96 -3.20 32.35 7.05
N THR A 97 -3.84 31.21 6.76
CA THR A 97 -5.22 30.93 7.22
C THR A 97 -5.28 29.89 8.34
N ARG A 98 -4.16 29.21 8.66
CA ARG A 98 -4.10 28.05 9.58
C ARG A 98 -4.98 26.87 9.15
N GLU A 99 -5.50 26.86 7.93
CA GLU A 99 -6.25 25.76 7.35
C GLU A 99 -5.33 24.62 6.88
N TYR A 100 -5.86 23.39 6.89
CA TYR A 100 -5.15 22.16 6.49
C TYR A 100 -5.31 21.85 5.00
#